data_AF-A0A3N5RV20-F1
#
_entry.id   AF-A0A3N5RV20-F1
#
_cell.length_a   1.000
_cell.length_b   1.000
_cell.length_c   1.000
_cell.angle_alpha   90.00
_cell.angle_beta   90.00
_cell.angle_gamma   90.00
#
_symmetry.space_group_name_H-M   'P 1'
#
loop_
_entity.id
_entity.type
_entity.pdbx_description
1 polymer ?
#
loop_
_entity_poly.entity_id
_entity_poly.type
_entity_poly.pdbx_seq_one_letter_code
_entity_poly.pdbx_strand_id
1 'polypeptide(L)'
;MSFIGLLMGAVYLLGFIRPALIFDWYHRADPNFYQLYPKGSDLHLAMILAFAVLGFLYYAGWSLSREVRGKAAWVIVLGGSLLFGLVLLYLYPYDAADIFDYIIHGRMTGVYGGNPYRNIPNDYPDDPFLPFVAWKTDPSPYGPLWELLA
;
A
#
# COMPACT_ATOMS: atom_id res chain seq x y z
N MET A 1 -19.55 -3.67 -15.95
CA MET A 1 -18.88 -2.69 -15.07
C MET A 1 -19.82 -1.51 -14.90
N SER A 2 -20.15 -1.10 -13.67
CA SER A 2 -21.11 -0.02 -13.43
C SER A 2 -20.47 1.35 -13.64
N PHE A 3 -21.28 2.36 -13.98
CA PHE A 3 -20.82 3.76 -14.10
C PHE A 3 -20.13 4.26 -12.83
N ILE A 4 -20.62 3.86 -11.64
CA ILE A 4 -19.99 4.18 -10.35
C ILE A 4 -18.58 3.61 -10.24
N GLY A 5 -18.34 2.39 -10.73
CA GLY A 5 -17.01 1.79 -10.73
C GLY A 5 -16.01 2.57 -11.60
N LEU A 6 -16.47 3.13 -12.73
CA LEU A 6 -15.63 4.00 -13.57
C LEU A 6 -15.30 5.32 -12.86
N LEU A 7 -16.27 5.93 -12.18
CA LEU A 7 -16.04 7.15 -11.40
C LEU A 7 -15.04 6.91 -10.26
N MET A 8 -15.18 5.79 -9.52
CA MET A 8 -14.20 5.40 -8.51
C MET A 8 -12.81 5.22 -9.12
N GLY A 9 -12.71 4.53 -10.25
CA GLY A 9 -11.44 4.33 -10.96
C GLY A 9 -10.78 5.66 -11.33
N ALA A 10 -11.56 6.64 -11.81
CA ALA A 10 -11.05 7.98 -12.11
C ALA A 10 -10.50 8.68 -10.86
N VAL A 11 -11.18 8.57 -9.70
CA VAL A 11 -10.70 9.14 -8.44
C VAL A 11 -9.41 8.45 -7.97
N TYR A 12 -9.31 7.12 -8.09
CA TYR A 12 -8.06 6.38 -7.81
C TYR A 12 -6.90 6.84 -8.70
N LEU A 13 -7.15 6.97 -10.01
CA LEU A 13 -6.14 7.39 -10.97
C LEU A 13 -5.62 8.81 -10.68
N LEU A 14 -6.53 9.76 -10.46
CA LEU A 14 -6.18 11.16 -10.32
C LEU A 14 -5.67 11.53 -8.91
N GLY A 15 -6.31 10.97 -7.88
CA GLY A 15 -6.03 11.31 -6.47
C GLY A 15 -4.86 10.53 -5.87
N PHE A 16 -4.61 9.31 -6.33
CA PHE A 16 -3.67 8.39 -5.69
C PHE A 16 -2.56 7.91 -6.63
N ILE A 17 -2.91 7.37 -7.80
CA ILE A 17 -1.91 6.75 -8.68
C ILE A 17 -1.04 7.79 -9.38
N ARG A 18 -1.62 8.86 -9.93
CA ARG A 18 -0.83 9.87 -10.63
C ARG A 18 0.18 10.56 -9.70
N PRO A 19 -0.17 10.97 -8.47
CA PRO A 19 0.83 11.52 -7.54
C PRO A 19 1.90 10.52 -7.11
N ALA A 20 1.54 9.24 -6.99
CA ALA A 20 2.40 8.17 -6.49
C ALA A 20 2.74 7.13 -7.58
N LEU A 21 3.00 7.58 -8.81
CA LEU A 21 3.26 6.66 -9.92
C LEU A 21 4.56 5.91 -9.67
N ILE A 22 4.54 4.58 -9.74
CA ILE A 22 5.71 3.75 -9.41
C ILE A 22 6.96 4.14 -10.20
N PHE A 23 6.81 4.52 -11.47
CA PHE A 23 7.92 4.92 -12.34
C PHE A 23 8.62 6.22 -11.90
N ASP A 24 7.94 7.07 -11.14
CA ASP A 24 8.51 8.32 -10.62
C ASP A 24 9.21 8.11 -9.27
N TRP A 25 8.79 7.09 -8.52
CA TRP A 25 9.17 6.88 -7.12
C TRP A 25 10.04 5.65 -6.87
N TYR A 26 10.20 4.72 -7.82
CA TYR A 26 10.92 3.45 -7.61
C TYR A 26 12.39 3.59 -7.17
N HIS A 27 13.02 4.73 -7.45
CA HIS A 27 14.39 5.01 -7.03
C HIS A 27 14.52 5.52 -5.59
N ARG A 28 13.41 5.90 -4.95
CA ARG A 28 13.44 6.47 -3.60
C ARG A 28 13.33 5.37 -2.56
N ALA A 29 14.22 5.40 -1.58
CA ALA A 29 14.09 4.59 -0.38
C ALA A 29 13.09 5.25 0.56
N ASP A 30 12.06 4.49 0.96
CA ASP A 30 11.06 4.85 1.98
C ASP A 30 10.39 6.24 1.84
N PRO A 31 9.65 6.49 0.74
CA PRO A 31 8.81 7.67 0.66
C PRO A 31 7.58 7.47 1.55
N ASN A 32 7.56 8.19 2.66
CA ASN A 32 6.42 8.24 3.55
C ASN A 32 5.30 9.14 3.00
N PHE A 33 4.09 8.95 3.55
CA PHE A 33 2.90 9.74 3.28
C PHE A 33 3.15 11.24 3.10
N TYR A 34 3.91 11.84 4.01
CA TYR A 34 4.09 13.29 4.09
C TYR A 34 5.02 13.82 3.01
N GLN A 35 5.83 12.97 2.38
CA GLN A 35 6.61 13.34 1.20
C GLN A 35 5.73 13.42 -0.05
N LEU A 36 4.72 12.55 -0.15
CA LEU A 36 3.78 12.50 -1.27
C LEU A 36 2.62 13.51 -1.14
N TYR A 37 2.11 13.65 0.08
CA TYR A 37 1.00 14.53 0.43
C TYR A 37 1.40 15.47 1.57
N PRO A 38 2.25 16.49 1.31
CA PRO A 38 2.71 17.40 2.35
C PRO A 38 1.54 18.09 3.06
N LYS A 39 1.57 18.09 4.39
CA LYS A 39 0.49 18.65 5.21
C LYS A 39 0.25 20.13 4.86
N GLY A 40 -0.99 20.44 4.47
CA GLY A 40 -1.42 21.80 4.10
C GLY A 40 -1.22 22.15 2.63
N SER A 41 -0.69 21.24 1.81
CA SER A 41 -0.62 21.40 0.35
C SER A 41 -1.97 21.15 -0.33
N ASP A 42 -2.09 21.64 -1.57
CA ASP A 42 -3.24 21.35 -2.43
C ASP A 42 -3.40 19.84 -2.68
N LEU A 43 -2.28 19.09 -2.78
CA LEU A 43 -2.33 17.63 -2.90
C LEU A 43 -2.94 16.98 -1.66
N HIS A 44 -2.59 17.44 -0.46
CA HIS A 44 -3.17 16.92 0.77
C HIS A 44 -4.68 17.17 0.85
N LEU A 45 -5.13 18.38 0.46
CA LEU A 45 -6.56 18.67 0.36
C LEU A 45 -7.24 17.81 -0.72
N ALA A 46 -6.65 17.69 -1.90
CA ALA A 46 -7.17 16.88 -2.99
C ALA A 46 -7.33 15.41 -2.59
N MET A 47 -6.39 14.87 -1.81
CA MET A 47 -6.46 13.51 -1.27
C MET A 47 -7.59 13.35 -0.25
N ILE A 48 -7.79 14.31 0.66
CA ILE A 48 -8.93 14.29 1.61
C ILE A 48 -10.25 14.31 0.83
N LEU A 49 -10.37 15.18 -0.17
CA LEU A 49 -11.55 15.24 -1.04
C LEU A 49 -11.74 13.94 -1.83
N ALA A 50 -10.65 13.34 -2.33
CA ALA A 50 -10.71 12.04 -3.02
C ALA A 50 -11.26 10.94 -2.10
N PHE A 51 -10.82 10.87 -0.84
CA PHE A 51 -11.39 9.93 0.15
C PHE A 51 -12.88 10.20 0.41
N ALA A 52 -13.28 11.46 0.57
CA ALA A 52 -14.68 11.81 0.77
C ALA A 52 -15.55 11.41 -0.43
N VAL A 53 -15.10 11.68 -1.65
CA VAL A 53 -15.77 11.28 -2.89
C VAL A 53 -15.83 9.76 -3.03
N LEU A 54 -14.74 9.04 -2.74
CA LEU A 54 -14.72 7.58 -2.74
C LEU A 54 -15.72 7.00 -1.74
N GLY A 55 -15.80 7.56 -0.53
CA GLY A 55 -16.79 7.14 0.48
C GLY A 55 -18.23 7.31 -0.01
N PHE A 56 -18.54 8.45 -0.63
CA PHE A 56 -19.84 8.69 -1.23
C PHE A 56 -20.14 7.71 -2.37
N LEU A 57 -19.20 7.53 -3.31
CA LEU A 57 -19.34 6.60 -4.42
C LEU A 57 -19.50 5.16 -3.93
N TYR A 58 -18.80 4.78 -2.87
CA TYR A 58 -18.90 3.46 -2.26
C TYR A 58 -20.29 3.22 -1.69
N TYR A 59 -20.82 4.17 -0.93
CA TYR A 59 -22.18 4.10 -0.42
C TYR A 59 -23.22 4.01 -1.55
N ALA A 60 -23.06 4.82 -2.62
CA ALA A 60 -23.95 4.77 -3.78
C ALA A 60 -23.84 3.42 -4.52
N GLY A 61 -22.63 2.91 -4.74
CA GLY A 61 -22.37 1.63 -5.38
C GLY A 61 -22.94 0.45 -4.59
N TRP A 62 -22.77 0.47 -3.27
CA TRP A 62 -23.38 -0.48 -2.36
C TRP A 62 -24.92 -0.42 -2.44
N SER A 63 -25.50 0.78 -2.38
CA SER A 63 -26.96 0.97 -2.44
C SER A 63 -27.57 0.45 -3.75
N LEU A 64 -26.93 0.71 -4.89
CA LEU A 64 -27.38 0.23 -6.21
C LEU A 64 -27.15 -1.26 -6.44
N SER A 65 -26.25 -1.89 -5.69
CA SER A 65 -25.93 -3.32 -5.86
C SER A 65 -26.76 -4.25 -4.97
N ARG A 66 -27.63 -3.72 -4.10
CA ARG A 66 -28.43 -4.50 -3.13
C ARG A 66 -29.30 -5.60 -3.75
N GLU A 67 -29.79 -5.38 -4.97
CA GLU A 67 -30.67 -6.32 -5.66
C GLU A 67 -29.95 -7.16 -6.72
N VAL A 68 -28.65 -6.89 -6.97
CA VAL A 68 -27.89 -7.58 -8.01
C VAL A 68 -27.54 -8.99 -7.53
N ARG A 69 -27.92 -10.01 -8.32
CA ARG A 69 -27.71 -11.43 -7.98
C ARG A 69 -27.21 -12.22 -9.18
N GLY A 70 -26.72 -13.43 -8.91
CA GLY A 70 -26.33 -14.40 -9.94
C GLY A 70 -25.10 -13.98 -10.75
N LYS A 71 -25.08 -14.30 -12.05
CA LYS A 71 -23.93 -14.05 -12.94
C LYS A 71 -23.54 -12.57 -12.99
N ALA A 72 -24.51 -11.67 -12.96
CA ALA A 72 -24.25 -10.23 -12.99
C ALA A 72 -23.42 -9.76 -11.78
N ALA A 73 -23.72 -10.28 -10.58
CA ALA A 73 -22.95 -9.97 -9.37
C ALA A 73 -21.49 -10.43 -9.50
N TRP A 74 -21.28 -11.66 -9.99
CA TRP A 74 -19.93 -12.19 -10.21
C TRP A 74 -19.14 -11.41 -11.26
N VAL A 75 -19.78 -10.99 -12.35
CA VAL A 75 -19.13 -10.14 -13.37
C VAL A 75 -18.71 -8.79 -12.77
N ILE A 76 -19.53 -8.20 -11.90
CA ILE A 76 -19.19 -6.94 -11.22
C ILE A 76 -18.01 -7.14 -10.27
N VAL A 77 -18.05 -8.17 -9.43
CA VAL A 77 -16.97 -8.45 -8.46
C VAL A 77 -15.68 -8.78 -9.19
N LEU A 78 -15.67 -9.80 -10.04
CA LEU A 78 -14.43 -10.25 -10.70
C LEU A 78 -13.91 -9.21 -11.69
N GLY A 79 -14.79 -8.59 -12.48
CA GLY A 79 -14.39 -7.54 -13.42
C GLY A 79 -13.90 -6.28 -12.71
N GLY A 80 -14.54 -5.90 -11.59
CA GLY A 80 -14.10 -4.79 -10.75
C GLY A 80 -12.76 -5.07 -10.09
N SER A 81 -12.61 -6.22 -9.43
CA SER A 81 -11.36 -6.65 -8.80
C SER A 81 -10.21 -6.70 -9.80
N LEU A 82 -10.42 -7.28 -10.99
CA LEU A 82 -9.38 -7.33 -12.02
C LEU A 82 -8.98 -5.93 -12.47
N LEU A 83 -9.94 -5.05 -12.76
CA LEU A 83 -9.62 -3.70 -13.18
C LEU A 83 -8.88 -2.92 -12.10
N PHE A 84 -9.40 -2.89 -10.87
CA PHE A 84 -8.77 -2.15 -9.78
C PHE A 84 -7.40 -2.74 -9.45
N GLY A 85 -7.26 -4.06 -9.50
CA GLY A 85 -5.96 -4.73 -9.39
C GLY A 85 -4.97 -4.20 -10.43
N LEU A 86 -5.33 -4.21 -11.71
CA LEU A 86 -4.50 -3.71 -12.81
C LEU A 86 -4.15 -2.22 -12.66
N VAL A 87 -5.10 -1.41 -12.19
CA VAL A 87 -4.92 0.03 -11.97
C VAL A 87 -3.97 0.28 -10.80
N LEU A 88 -4.10 -0.47 -9.71
CA LEU A 88 -3.25 -0.34 -8.52
C LEU A 88 -1.83 -0.87 -8.71
N LEU A 89 -1.54 -1.68 -9.73
CA LEU A 89 -0.17 -2.10 -10.06
C LEU A 89 0.78 -0.93 -10.32
N TYR A 90 0.25 0.23 -10.70
CA TYR A 90 1.03 1.44 -10.97
C TYR A 90 1.23 2.33 -9.74
N LEU A 91 0.61 1.97 -8.61
CA LEU A 91 0.76 2.69 -7.35
C LEU A 91 2.09 2.30 -6.70
N TYR A 92 2.95 3.27 -6.43
CA TYR A 92 4.10 3.06 -5.56
C TYR A 92 3.60 2.67 -4.16
N PRO A 93 4.18 1.66 -3.48
CA PRO A 93 3.73 1.19 -2.17
C PRO A 93 4.19 2.14 -1.03
N TYR A 94 3.78 3.40 -1.08
CA TYR A 94 4.07 4.37 -0.01
C TYR A 94 3.35 3.95 1.28
N ASP A 95 4.00 4.15 2.42
CA ASP A 95 3.57 3.70 3.75
C ASP A 95 3.45 2.17 3.93
N ALA A 96 3.91 1.36 2.97
CA ALA A 96 4.02 -0.10 3.09
C ALA A 96 5.50 -0.54 3.12
N ALA A 97 6.32 0.20 3.87
CA ALA A 97 7.74 -0.07 4.04
C ALA A 97 8.04 -1.25 4.99
N ASP A 98 7.03 -1.73 5.72
CA ASP A 98 7.07 -2.90 6.60
C ASP A 98 7.53 -4.17 5.89
N ILE A 99 7.31 -4.27 4.57
CA ILE A 99 7.88 -5.33 3.72
C ILE A 99 9.40 -5.41 3.87
N PHE A 100 10.10 -4.27 3.93
CA PHE A 100 11.56 -4.25 4.05
C PHE A 100 12.02 -4.59 5.47
N ASP A 101 11.24 -4.25 6.49
CA ASP A 101 11.46 -4.68 7.87
C ASP A 101 11.39 -6.21 7.97
N TYR A 102 10.40 -6.86 7.34
CA TYR A 102 10.30 -8.32 7.31
C TYR A 102 11.46 -8.98 6.54
N ILE A 103 11.84 -8.42 5.39
CA ILE A 103 12.98 -8.91 4.62
C ILE A 103 14.25 -8.88 5.49
N ILE A 104 14.51 -7.78 6.20
CA ILE A 104 15.74 -7.69 6.99
C ILE A 104 15.67 -8.60 8.22
N HIS A 105 14.54 -8.75 8.91
CA HIS A 105 14.42 -9.70 10.03
C HIS A 105 14.62 -11.16 9.59
N GLY A 106 14.04 -11.55 8.45
CA GLY A 106 14.26 -12.86 7.85
C GLY A 106 15.73 -13.09 7.52
N ARG A 107 16.43 -12.04 7.03
CA ARG A 107 17.87 -12.09 6.75
C ARG A 107 18.72 -12.09 8.02
N MET A 108 18.34 -11.37 9.08
CA MET A 108 19.01 -11.44 10.39
C MET A 108 19.10 -12.90 10.84
N THR A 109 17.96 -13.61 10.81
CA THR A 109 17.90 -15.00 11.25
C THR A 109 18.59 -15.94 10.25
N GLY A 110 18.24 -15.84 8.96
CA GLY A 110 18.63 -16.83 7.94
C GLY A 110 20.01 -16.63 7.32
N VAL A 111 20.54 -15.40 7.29
CA VAL A 111 21.85 -15.07 6.68
C VAL A 111 22.88 -14.77 7.76
N TYR A 112 22.52 -14.01 8.79
CA TYR A 112 23.48 -13.53 9.79
C TYR A 112 23.48 -14.33 11.09
N GLY A 113 22.54 -15.25 11.29
CA GLY A 113 22.40 -16.02 12.54
C GLY A 113 22.06 -15.16 13.77
N GLY A 114 21.56 -13.95 13.53
CA GLY A 114 21.09 -13.02 14.55
C GLY A 114 19.70 -13.36 15.06
N ASN A 115 19.22 -12.57 16.01
CA ASN A 115 17.89 -12.72 16.59
C ASN A 115 17.11 -11.41 16.44
N PRO A 116 16.03 -11.36 15.62
CA PRO A 116 15.28 -10.13 15.37
C PRO A 116 14.56 -9.59 16.63
N TYR A 117 14.45 -10.37 17.70
CA TYR A 117 13.93 -9.91 19.00
C TYR A 117 14.95 -9.21 19.88
N ARG A 118 16.22 -9.20 19.46
CA ARG A 118 17.32 -8.62 20.21
C ARG A 118 18.16 -7.66 19.37
N ASN A 119 18.39 -8.03 18.12
CA ASN A 119 19.14 -7.26 17.15
C ASN A 119 18.22 -6.28 16.43
N ILE A 120 18.82 -5.20 15.93
CA ILE A 120 18.14 -4.16 15.17
C ILE A 120 18.70 -4.11 13.75
N PRO A 121 17.95 -3.59 12.76
CA PRO A 121 18.44 -3.45 11.38
C PRO A 121 19.80 -2.74 11.26
N ASN A 122 20.04 -1.72 12.07
CA ASN A 122 21.31 -0.98 12.10
C ASN A 122 22.53 -1.80 12.55
N ASP A 123 22.35 -2.99 13.14
CA ASP A 123 23.46 -3.91 13.43
C ASP A 123 24.05 -4.52 12.15
N TYR A 124 23.37 -4.39 11.01
CA TYR A 124 23.72 -4.98 9.72
C TYR A 124 23.86 -3.91 8.62
N PRO A 125 24.84 -2.97 8.72
CA PRO A 125 24.98 -1.82 7.83
C PRO A 125 25.24 -2.16 6.37
N ASP A 126 25.82 -3.34 6.11
CA ASP A 126 26.13 -3.82 4.75
C ASP A 126 24.96 -4.55 4.08
N ASP A 127 23.81 -4.69 4.75
CA ASP A 127 22.63 -5.32 4.16
C ASP A 127 22.02 -4.43 3.06
N PRO A 128 21.82 -4.93 1.83
CA PRO A 128 21.32 -4.13 0.72
C PRO A 128 19.88 -3.61 0.93
N PHE A 129 19.11 -4.19 1.85
CA PHE A 129 17.74 -3.76 2.14
C PHE A 129 17.66 -2.69 3.22
N LEU A 130 18.72 -2.50 4.02
CA LEU A 130 18.74 -1.52 5.11
C LEU A 130 18.32 -0.09 4.70
N PRO A 131 18.66 0.43 3.51
CA PRO A 131 18.19 1.75 3.09
C PRO A 131 16.66 1.91 3.11
N PHE A 132 15.91 0.84 2.84
CA PHE A 132 14.45 0.83 2.66
C PHE A 132 13.65 0.47 3.92
N VAL A 133 14.31 0.00 4.96
CA VAL A 133 13.71 -0.38 6.25
C VAL A 133 13.14 0.86 6.95
N ALA A 134 11.90 0.78 7.45
CA ALA A 134 11.30 1.88 8.19
C ALA A 134 11.78 1.93 9.65
N TRP A 135 11.91 0.77 10.31
CA TRP A 135 12.19 0.64 11.74
C TRP A 135 13.64 0.26 12.04
N LYS A 136 14.59 1.09 11.60
CA LYS A 136 16.01 0.75 11.62
C LYS A 136 16.63 0.55 13.02
N THR A 137 15.98 1.12 14.03
CA THR A 137 16.46 1.19 15.42
C THR A 137 15.72 0.29 16.37
N ASP A 138 14.73 -0.45 15.89
CA ASP A 138 13.81 -1.20 16.74
C ASP A 138 13.91 -2.69 16.40
N PRO A 139 13.90 -3.58 17.41
CA PRO A 139 13.77 -5.00 17.18
C PRO A 139 12.35 -5.32 16.70
N SER A 140 12.14 -6.54 16.21
CA SER A 140 10.81 -7.00 15.81
C SER A 140 9.81 -6.85 16.97
N PRO A 141 8.67 -6.15 16.74
CA PRO A 141 7.57 -6.10 17.68
C PRO A 141 6.64 -7.33 17.58
N TYR A 142 6.88 -8.22 16.63
CA TYR A 142 5.99 -9.34 16.31
C TYR A 142 6.38 -10.63 17.04
N GLY A 143 5.49 -11.63 17.04
CA GLY A 143 5.76 -12.92 17.68
C GLY A 143 6.58 -13.88 16.79
N PRO A 144 7.18 -14.94 17.37
CA PRO A 144 7.91 -16.00 16.65
C PRO A 144 7.22 -16.55 15.41
N LEU A 145 5.91 -16.76 15.48
CA LEU A 145 5.16 -17.30 14.34
C LEU A 145 5.11 -16.32 13.17
N TRP A 146 5.05 -15.01 13.44
CA TRP A 146 5.02 -14.00 12.40
C TRP A 146 6.38 -13.91 11.69
N GLU A 147 7.47 -13.82 12.45
CA GLU A 147 8.82 -13.74 11.88
C GLU A 147 9.25 -14.99 11.11
N LEU A 148 8.56 -16.12 11.31
CA LEU A 148 8.77 -17.35 10.52
C LEU A 148 7.97 -17.39 9.22
N LEU A 149 6.87 -16.63 9.13
CA LEU A 149 5.92 -16.70 8.02
C LEU A 149 5.97 -15.50 7.07
N ALA A 150 6.40 -14.34 7.58
CA ALA A 150 6.46 -13.08 6.85
C ALA A 150 7.55 -13.07 5.76
#